data_AF-A0AAU9R5I2-F1
#
_entry.id   AF-A0AAU9R5I2-F1
#
_cell.length_a   1.000
_cell.length_b   1.000
_cell.length_c   1.000
_cell.angle_alpha   90.00
_cell.angle_beta   90.00
_cell.angle_gamma   90.00
#
_symmetry.space_group_name_H-M   'P 1'
#
loop_
_entity.id
_entity.type
_entity.pdbx_description
1 polymer ?
#
loop_
_entity_poly.entity_id
_entity_poly.type
_entity_poly.pdbx_seq_one_letter_code
_entity_poly.pdbx_strand_id
1 'polypeptide(L)'
;MPPVYPPKFNRSLVAVRGTVYCRSCKYAYSDPKTLNDAKPVEGAVVRLVCKRIKKNIVAETKTDKNGYFLLLAPKTVTNFGFTGCRAYLVKSKDYKCNKVSKLMDGDVGAKLR
;
A
#
# COMPACT_ATOMS: atom_id res chain seq x y z
N MET A 1 37.34 -24.63 20.03
CA MET A 1 36.02 -23.97 19.91
C MET A 1 35.33 -24.52 18.67
N PRO A 2 34.08 -25.01 18.75
CA PRO A 2 33.35 -25.42 17.56
C PRO A 2 33.04 -24.20 16.68
N PRO A 3 32.99 -24.35 15.34
CA PRO A 3 32.66 -23.26 14.43
C PRO A 3 31.21 -22.80 14.68
N VAL A 4 31.06 -21.53 15.06
CA VAL A 4 29.74 -20.89 15.20
C VAL A 4 29.26 -20.56 13.79
N TYR A 5 28.32 -21.35 13.28
CA TYR A 5 27.68 -21.06 12.00
C TYR A 5 26.74 -19.86 12.14
N PRO A 6 26.78 -18.88 11.21
CA PRO A 6 25.85 -17.76 11.25
C PRO A 6 24.41 -18.27 11.09
N PRO A 7 23.44 -17.66 11.81
CA PRO A 7 22.04 -18.04 11.68
C PRO A 7 21.57 -17.89 10.22
N LYS A 8 20.95 -18.94 9.67
CA LYS A 8 20.35 -18.90 8.33
C LYS A 8 19.10 -18.03 8.38
N PHE A 9 19.20 -16.81 7.87
CA PHE A 9 18.05 -15.93 7.72
C PHE A 9 17.20 -16.38 6.52
N ASN A 10 16.07 -17.04 6.77
CA ASN A 10 15.11 -17.39 5.74
C ASN A 10 14.44 -16.11 5.21
N ARG A 11 14.71 -15.78 3.95
CA ARG A 11 14.10 -14.62 3.27
C ARG A 11 12.80 -15.05 2.61
N SER A 12 11.67 -14.60 3.16
CA SER A 12 10.35 -14.82 2.54
C SER A 12 9.98 -13.66 1.61
N LEU A 13 9.24 -14.01 0.55
CA LEU A 13 8.58 -13.04 -0.33
C LEU A 13 7.46 -12.31 0.43
N VAL A 14 7.20 -11.07 0.04
CA VAL A 14 6.20 -10.22 0.68
C VAL A 14 5.06 -9.95 -0.30
N ALA A 15 3.84 -10.06 0.18
CA ALA A 15 2.64 -9.63 -0.55
C ALA A 15 1.97 -8.50 0.25
N VAL A 16 1.55 -7.47 -0.46
CA VAL A 16 0.80 -6.35 0.13
C VAL A 16 -0.66 -6.52 -0.27
N ARG A 17 -1.54 -6.57 0.72
CA ARG A 17 -2.98 -6.56 0.51
C ARG A 17 -3.60 -5.31 1.12
N GLY A 18 -4.69 -4.84 0.54
CA GLY A 18 -5.43 -3.72 1.08
C GLY A 18 -6.70 -3.44 0.29
N THR A 19 -7.41 -2.40 0.72
CA THR A 19 -8.67 -1.95 0.12
C THR A 19 -8.64 -0.45 -0.09
N VAL A 20 -9.15 0.01 -1.22
CA VAL A 20 -9.27 1.43 -1.57
C VAL A 20 -10.73 1.81 -1.60
N TYR A 21 -11.06 2.83 -0.81
CA TYR A 21 -12.40 3.37 -0.69
C TYR A 21 -12.45 4.83 -1.08
N CYS A 22 -13.54 5.20 -1.71
CA CYS A 22 -13.94 6.56 -1.93
C CYS A 22 -14.70 7.07 -0.73
N ARG A 23 -14.12 8.02 -0.01
CA ARG A 23 -14.76 8.64 1.14
C ARG A 23 -15.83 9.62 0.69
N SER A 24 -17.00 9.56 1.32
CA SER A 24 -18.07 10.53 1.09
C SER A 24 -17.69 11.92 1.64
N CYS A 25 -17.87 12.96 0.83
CA CYS A 25 -17.62 14.35 1.24
C CYS A 25 -18.59 14.84 2.34
N LYS A 26 -19.71 14.16 2.56
CA LYS A 26 -20.73 14.53 3.56
C LYS A 26 -20.17 14.61 4.99
N TYR A 27 -19.24 13.71 5.31
CA TYR A 27 -18.64 13.62 6.65
C TYR A 27 -17.22 14.18 6.72
N ALA A 28 -16.79 14.92 5.68
CA ALA A 28 -15.44 15.46 5.59
C ALA A 28 -15.05 16.30 6.82
N TYR A 29 -15.99 17.12 7.31
CA TYR A 29 -15.82 18.06 8.41
C TYR A 29 -16.17 17.48 9.78
N SER A 30 -17.24 16.69 9.87
CA SER A 30 -17.76 16.17 11.15
C SER A 30 -16.99 14.97 11.67
N ASP A 31 -16.49 14.09 10.80
CA ASP A 31 -15.67 12.96 11.22
C ASP A 31 -14.56 12.67 10.19
N PRO A 32 -13.35 13.23 10.36
CA PRO A 32 -12.23 13.10 9.43
C PRO A 32 -11.75 11.65 9.22
N LYS A 33 -12.13 10.71 10.09
CA LYS A 33 -11.69 9.30 10.04
C LYS A 33 -12.79 8.34 9.61
N THR A 34 -14.02 8.80 9.44
CA THR A 34 -15.12 7.92 9.07
C THR A 34 -15.01 7.40 7.64
N LEU A 35 -15.35 6.12 7.51
CA LEU A 35 -15.59 5.42 6.26
C LEU A 35 -17.09 5.13 6.06
N ASN A 36 -17.97 5.81 6.80
CA ASN A 36 -19.41 5.70 6.62
C ASN A 36 -19.80 6.15 5.20
N ASP A 37 -20.63 5.35 4.54
CA ASP A 37 -21.01 5.49 3.12
C ASP A 37 -19.83 5.50 2.14
N ALA A 38 -18.65 5.02 2.54
CA ALA A 38 -17.52 4.93 1.63
C ALA A 38 -17.74 3.83 0.59
N LYS A 39 -17.49 4.15 -0.68
CA LYS A 39 -17.72 3.22 -1.79
C LYS A 39 -16.40 2.58 -2.22
N PRO A 40 -16.34 1.28 -2.48
CA PRO A 40 -15.14 0.66 -3.03
C PRO A 40 -14.79 1.29 -4.39
N VAL A 41 -13.50 1.51 -4.64
CA VAL A 41 -13.03 2.07 -5.91
C VAL A 41 -12.47 0.95 -6.77
N GLU A 42 -13.17 0.60 -7.84
CA GLU A 42 -12.67 -0.34 -8.85
C GLU A 42 -11.63 0.33 -9.76
N GLY A 43 -10.53 -0.38 -10.02
CA GLY A 43 -9.51 0.05 -10.96
C GLY A 43 -8.64 1.22 -10.48
N ALA A 44 -8.63 1.51 -9.18
CA ALA A 44 -7.66 2.43 -8.59
C ALA A 44 -6.25 1.86 -8.73
N VAL A 45 -5.31 2.69 -9.16
CA VAL A 45 -3.90 2.33 -9.32
C VAL A 45 -3.19 2.55 -7.98
N VAL A 46 -2.70 1.44 -7.42
CA VAL A 46 -1.91 1.42 -6.19
C VAL A 46 -0.46 1.14 -6.55
N ARG A 47 0.45 1.97 -6.06
CA ARG A 47 1.89 1.85 -6.29
C ARG A 47 2.62 1.59 -4.99
N LEU A 48 3.32 0.47 -4.92
CA LEU A 48 4.28 0.18 -3.87
C LEU A 48 5.63 0.78 -4.23
N VAL A 49 6.16 1.62 -3.35
CA VAL A 49 7.50 2.20 -3.49
C VAL A 49 8.32 1.82 -2.28
N CYS A 50 9.42 1.10 -2.52
CA CYS A 50 10.42 0.76 -1.50
C CYS A 50 11.67 1.58 -1.72
N LYS A 51 12.00 2.45 -0.76
CA LYS A 51 13.24 3.23 -0.80
C LYS A 51 14.38 2.34 -0.30
N ARG A 52 15.33 2.04 -1.17
CA ARG A 52 16.63 1.46 -0.79
C ARG A 52 17.74 2.43 -1.14
N ILE A 53 18.88 2.29 -0.45
CA ILE A 53 20.08 3.14 -0.57
C ILE A 53 20.52 3.30 -2.04
N LYS A 54 20.38 2.28 -2.88
CA LYS A 54 20.87 2.29 -4.28
C LYS A 54 19.79 2.52 -5.34
N LYS A 55 18.56 2.02 -5.15
CA LYS A 55 17.47 2.09 -6.13
C LYS A 55 16.11 2.01 -5.45
N ASN A 56 15.15 2.78 -5.96
CA ASN A 56 13.75 2.65 -5.57
C ASN A 56 13.14 1.47 -6.31
N ILE A 57 12.55 0.53 -5.57
CA ILE A 57 11.79 -0.57 -6.14
C ILE A 57 10.34 -0.10 -6.24
N VAL A 58 9.77 -0.19 -7.44
CA VAL A 58 8.39 0.23 -7.72
C VAL A 58 7.62 -0.96 -8.27
N ALA A 59 6.41 -1.16 -7.77
CA ALA A 59 5.46 -2.13 -8.30
C ALA A 59 4.06 -1.52 -8.28
N GLU A 60 3.23 -1.83 -9.26
CA GLU A 60 1.87 -1.29 -9.38
C GLU A 60 0.86 -2.41 -9.55
N THR A 61 -0.33 -2.19 -8.98
CA THR A 61 -1.50 -3.03 -9.21
C THR A 61 -2.74 -2.17 -9.33
N LYS A 62 -3.84 -2.79 -9.74
CA LYS A 62 -5.16 -2.18 -9.77
C LYS A 62 -6.07 -2.88 -8.78
N THR A 63 -6.99 -2.14 -8.20
CA THR A 63 -8.04 -2.70 -7.36
C THR A 63 -9.11 -3.41 -8.18
N ASP A 64 -9.72 -4.42 -7.59
CA ASP A 64 -10.87 -5.15 -8.11
C ASP A 64 -12.19 -4.40 -7.86
N LYS A 65 -13.32 -5.03 -8.21
CA LYS A 65 -14.68 -4.49 -8.05
C LYS A 65 -15.04 -4.14 -6.60
N ASN A 66 -14.41 -4.79 -5.62
CA ASN A 66 -14.62 -4.54 -4.20
C ASN A 66 -13.62 -3.50 -3.65
N GLY A 67 -12.84 -2.86 -4.52
CA GLY A 67 -11.77 -1.96 -4.13
C GLY A 67 -10.57 -2.68 -3.51
N TYR A 68 -10.56 -4.02 -3.52
CA TYR A 68 -9.48 -4.81 -2.94
C TYR A 68 -8.32 -4.92 -3.92
N PHE A 69 -7.09 -4.94 -3.40
CA PHE A 69 -5.90 -5.22 -4.18
C PHE A 69 -4.99 -6.20 -3.47
N LEU A 70 -4.34 -7.04 -4.27
CA LEU A 70 -3.23 -7.87 -3.88
C LEU A 70 -2.06 -7.55 -4.81
N LEU A 71 -0.94 -7.11 -4.22
CA LEU A 71 0.29 -6.81 -4.94
C LEU A 71 1.41 -7.69 -4.40
N LEU A 72 1.93 -8.55 -5.26
CA LEU A 72 3.16 -9.28 -4.96
C LEU A 72 4.34 -8.31 -5.08
N ALA A 73 5.08 -8.12 -3.98
CA ALA A 73 6.27 -7.30 -4.03
C ALA A 73 7.32 -7.98 -4.92
N PRO A 74 8.17 -7.21 -5.63
CA PRO A 74 9.24 -7.80 -6.43
C PRO A 74 10.13 -8.71 -5.59
N LYS A 75 10.69 -9.78 -6.17
CA LYS A 75 11.53 -10.77 -5.47
C LYS A 75 12.71 -10.18 -4.69
N THR A 76 13.10 -8.94 -5.01
CA THR A 76 14.13 -8.19 -4.33
C THR A 76 13.69 -7.68 -2.95
N VAL A 77 12.38 -7.54 -2.69
CA VAL A 77 11.76 -7.13 -1.42
C VAL A 77 11.41 -8.37 -0.60
N THR A 78 12.07 -8.51 0.53
CA THR A 78 11.90 -9.63 1.47
C THR A 78 11.35 -9.14 2.80
N ASN A 79 11.01 -10.06 3.71
CA ASN A 79 10.52 -9.71 5.05
C ASN A 79 11.46 -8.75 5.86
N PHE A 80 12.75 -8.70 5.56
CA PHE A 80 13.67 -7.73 6.18
C PHE A 80 13.69 -6.36 5.49
N GLY A 81 13.24 -6.27 4.25
CA GLY A 81 13.37 -5.09 3.40
C GLY A 81 12.06 -4.35 3.13
N PHE A 82 10.94 -4.80 3.70
CA PHE A 82 9.63 -4.18 3.48
C PHE A 82 9.38 -2.93 4.35
N THR A 83 10.13 -2.77 5.45
CA THR A 83 10.00 -1.63 6.38
C THR A 83 10.22 -0.27 5.71
N GLY A 84 11.01 -0.24 4.63
CA GLY A 84 11.22 0.96 3.79
C GLY A 84 10.19 1.15 2.68
N CYS A 85 9.17 0.30 2.61
CA CYS A 85 8.15 0.33 1.57
C CYS A 85 6.88 1.05 2.03
N ARG A 86 6.27 1.78 1.08
CA ARG A 86 4.98 2.44 1.27
C ARG A 86 4.08 2.23 0.07
N ALA A 87 2.78 2.09 0.32
CA ALA A 87 1.75 1.99 -0.71
C ALA A 87 1.12 3.36 -0.97
N TYR A 88 1.14 3.80 -2.22
CA TYR A 88 0.65 5.09 -2.67
C TYR A 88 -0.57 4.91 -3.57
N LEU A 89 -1.56 5.77 -3.40
CA LEU A 89 -2.66 5.93 -4.34
C LEU A 89 -2.19 6.85 -5.47
N VAL A 90 -2.11 6.32 -6.69
CA VAL A 90 -1.59 7.10 -7.84
C VAL A 90 -2.73 7.76 -8.59
N LYS A 91 -3.73 6.96 -8.98
CA LYS A 91 -4.88 7.40 -9.77
C LYS A 91 -6.10 6.58 -9.40
N SER A 92 -7.25 7.23 -9.46
CA SER A 92 -8.55 6.58 -9.43
C SER A 92 -9.16 6.59 -10.83
N LYS A 93 -9.90 5.55 -11.19
CA LYS A 93 -10.71 5.55 -12.41
C LYS A 93 -11.93 6.47 -12.28
N ASP A 94 -12.39 6.72 -11.06
CA ASP A 94 -13.50 7.61 -10.77
C ASP A 94 -13.03 9.06 -10.62
N TYR A 95 -13.48 9.93 -11.53
CA TYR A 95 -13.17 11.35 -11.52
C TYR A 95 -13.74 12.08 -10.30
N LYS A 96 -14.87 11.60 -9.74
CA LYS A 96 -15.45 12.14 -8.51
C LYS A 96 -14.62 11.78 -7.29
N CYS A 97 -13.72 10.80 -7.42
CA CYS A 97 -12.91 10.29 -6.34
C CYS A 97 -11.42 10.20 -6.68
N ASN A 98 -10.87 11.30 -7.18
CA ASN A 98 -9.46 11.42 -7.54
C ASN A 98 -8.59 12.10 -6.48
N LYS A 99 -9.21 12.70 -5.45
CA LYS A 99 -8.49 13.42 -4.39
C LYS A 99 -8.04 12.45 -3.30
N VAL A 100 -6.72 12.36 -3.13
CA VAL A 100 -6.13 11.53 -2.08
C VAL A 100 -6.40 12.14 -0.70
N SER A 101 -6.84 11.31 0.25
CA SER A 101 -7.11 11.73 1.63
C SER A 101 -5.91 11.49 2.54
N LYS A 102 -5.80 12.30 3.60
CA LYS A 102 -4.82 12.08 4.69
C LYS A 102 -5.18 10.89 5.60
N LEU A 103 -6.37 10.34 5.42
CA LEU A 103 -6.83 9.18 6.17
C LEU A 103 -5.90 7.98 5.90
N MET A 104 -5.46 7.31 6.98
CA MET A 104 -4.55 6.15 6.91
C MET A 104 -3.26 6.41 6.11
N ASP A 105 -2.71 7.63 6.20
CA ASP A 105 -1.51 8.04 5.46
C ASP A 105 -1.66 7.94 3.93
N GLY A 106 -2.88 8.05 3.40
CA GLY A 106 -3.15 7.92 1.97
C GLY A 106 -2.36 8.92 1.11
N ASP A 107 -2.14 10.14 1.60
CA ASP A 107 -1.41 11.22 0.92
C ASP A 107 0.11 11.05 0.95
N VAL A 108 0.66 10.54 2.06
CA VAL A 108 2.11 10.35 2.27
C VAL A 108 2.59 8.91 1.99
N GLY A 109 1.66 8.02 1.65
CA GLY A 109 1.84 6.61 1.40
C GLY A 109 1.73 5.77 2.68
N ALA A 110 0.82 4.81 2.66
CA ALA A 110 0.55 3.91 3.77
C ALA A 110 1.76 3.03 4.06
N LYS A 111 2.20 3.00 5.32
CA LYS A 111 3.27 2.11 5.77
C LYS A 111 2.77 0.67 5.81
N LEU A 112 3.60 -0.24 5.31
CA LEU A 112 3.37 -1.67 5.50
C LEU A 112 3.62 -2.04 6.97
N ARG A 113 2.76 -2.91 7.52
CA ARG A 113 2.89 -3.47 8.86
C ARG A 113 2.86 -4.98 8.78
#